data_AF-A0A3B8P2T5-F1
#
_entry.id   AF-A0A3B8P2T5-F1
#
_cell.length_a   1.000
_cell.length_b   1.000
_cell.length_c   1.000
_cell.angle_alpha   90.00
_cell.angle_beta   90.00
_cell.angle_gamma   90.00
#
_symmetry.space_group_name_H-M   'P 1'
#
loop_
_entity.id
_entity.type
_entity.pdbx_description
1 polymer ?
#
loop_
_entity_poly.entity_id
_entity_poly.type
_entity_poly.pdbx_seq_one_letter_code
_entity_poly.pdbx_strand_id
1 'polypeptide(L)' 'MAKGKNTVATVTELAAPVAAECGVRLWDVRFEKEGAGWYLRIVIDKDGGVNIDD' A
#
# COMPACT_ATOMS: atom_id res chain seq x y z
N MET A 1 -12.76 -18.30 15.60
CA MET A 1 -13.08 -16.97 15.04
C MET A 1 -12.10 -16.72 13.90
N ALA A 2 -12.56 -16.78 12.64
CA ALA A 2 -11.70 -16.40 11.52
C ALA A 2 -11.47 -14.90 11.64
N LYS A 3 -10.26 -14.49 12.05
CA LYS A 3 -9.87 -13.09 12.13
C LYS A 3 -9.89 -12.59 10.68
N GLY A 4 -10.95 -11.88 10.30
CA GLY A 4 -11.07 -11.29 8.96
C GLY A 4 -9.78 -10.56 8.63
N LYS A 5 -9.30 -10.72 7.40
CA LYS A 5 -8.06 -10.09 6.95
C LYS A 5 -8.08 -8.61 7.36
N ASN A 6 -7.05 -8.15 8.06
CA ASN A 6 -6.94 -6.74 8.44
C ASN A 6 -6.85 -5.91 7.15
N THR A 7 -7.44 -4.71 7.12
CA THR A 7 -7.41 -3.75 6.00
C THR A 7 -6.06 -3.69 5.30
N VAL A 8 -4.96 -3.68 6.06
CA VAL A 8 -3.59 -3.71 5.53
C VAL A 8 -3.34 -4.94 4.64
N ALA A 9 -3.69 -6.14 5.10
CA ALA A 9 -3.48 -7.38 4.34
C ALA A 9 -4.31 -7.38 3.05
N THR A 10 -5.59 -7.00 3.14
CA THR A 10 -6.47 -6.91 1.96
C THR A 10 -5.93 -5.91 0.94
N VAL A 11 -5.53 -4.71 1.38
CA VAL A 11 -4.99 -3.68 0.48
C VAL A 11 -3.65 -4.11 -0.10
N THR A 12 -2.79 -4.80 0.67
CA THR A 12 -1.51 -5.32 0.18
C THR A 12 -1.71 -6.32 -0.95
N GLU A 13 -2.65 -7.27 -0.79
CA GLU A 13 -2.97 -8.27 -1.82
C GLU A 13 -3.53 -7.61 -3.10
N LEU A 14 -4.29 -6.52 -2.96
CA LEU A 14 -4.84 -5.77 -4.09
C LEU A 14 -3.81 -4.86 -4.77
N ALA A 15 -2.93 -4.24 -4.00
CA ALA A 15 -1.94 -3.29 -4.50
C ALA A 15 -0.71 -3.99 -5.12
N ALA A 16 -0.38 -5.20 -4.68
CA ALA A 16 0.76 -5.96 -5.20
C ALA A 16 0.72 -6.19 -6.74
N PRO A 17 -0.38 -6.66 -7.35
CA PRO A 17 -0.45 -6.81 -8.81
C PRO A 17 -0.36 -5.46 -9.52
N VAL A 18 -1.02 -4.42 -9.00
CA VAL A 18 -0.98 -3.07 -9.58
C VAL A 18 0.43 -2.50 -9.57
N ALA A 19 1.15 -2.63 -8.45
CA ALA A 19 2.53 -2.21 -8.34
C ALA A 19 3.42 -2.92 -9.38
N ALA A 20 3.24 -4.24 -9.54
CA ALA A 20 3.96 -5.02 -10.54
C ALA A 20 3.66 -4.56 -11.98
N GLU A 21 2.40 -4.26 -12.31
CA GLU A 21 1.98 -3.73 -13.62
C GLU A 21 2.57 -2.34 -13.89
N CYS A 22 2.65 -1.49 -12.87
CA CYS A 22 3.27 -0.16 -12.95
C CYS A 22 4.81 -0.20 -12.95
N GLY A 23 5.43 -1.37 -12.75
CA GLY A 23 6.89 -1.50 -12.64
C GLY A 23 7.47 -0.86 -11.37
N VAL A 24 6.65 -0.71 -10.33
CA VAL A 24 7.03 -0.22 -9.00
C VAL A 24 6.96 -1.35 -7.98
N ARG A 25 7.71 -1.23 -6.88
CA ARG A 25 7.69 -2.17 -5.77
C ARG A 25 6.78 -1.63 -4.69
N LEU A 26 5.86 -2.45 -4.22
CA LEU A 26 5.11 -2.17 -3.00
C LEU A 26 6.05 -2.32 -1.80
N TRP A 27 6.39 -1.21 -1.15
CA TRP A 27 7.31 -1.18 -0.02
C TRP A 27 6.60 -1.45 1.31
N ASP A 28 5.49 -0.77 1.56
CA ASP A 28 4.74 -0.89 2.81
C ASP A 28 3.28 -0.45 2.67
N VAL A 29 2.39 -1.00 3.49
CA VAL A 29 0.98 -0.59 3.59
C VAL A 29 0.63 -0.42 5.07
N ARG A 30 0.14 0.76 5.44
CA ARG A 30 -0.19 1.09 6.83
C ARG A 30 -1.58 1.67 6.95
N PHE A 31 -2.30 1.23 7.97
CA PHE A 31 -3.58 1.80 8.34
C PHE A 31 -3.48 2.36 9.75
N GLU A 32 -3.29 3.68 9.83
CA GLU A 32 -2.94 4.38 11.06
C GLU A 32 -4.00 5.44 11.39
N LYS A 33 -4.22 5.68 12.69
CA LYS A 33 -5.11 6.74 13.15
C LYS A 33 -4.31 8.02 13.36
N GLU A 34 -4.68 9.10 12.68
CA GLU A 34 -4.06 10.41 12.84
C GLU A 34 -5.12 11.43 13.24
N GLY A 35 -4.97 11.97 14.45
CA GLY A 35 -5.97 12.85 15.06
C GLY A 35 -7.34 12.17 15.17
N ALA A 36 -8.34 12.78 14.55
CA ALA A 36 -9.71 12.26 14.51
C ALA A 36 -9.95 11.26 13.34
N GLY A 37 -9.02 11.17 12.39
CA GLY A 37 -9.18 10.40 11.16
C GLY A 37 -8.39 9.09 11.12
N TRP A 38 -8.72 8.25 10.15
CA TRP A 38 -7.95 7.07 9.78
C TRP A 38 -7.33 7.27 8.40
N TYR A 39 -6.06 6.94 8.27
CA TYR A 39 -5.29 7.10 7.06
C TYR A 39 -4.75 5.76 6.61
N LEU A 40 -5.02 5.42 5.36
CA LEU A 40 -4.40 4.30 4.67
C LEU A 40 -3.26 4.86 3.82
N ARG A 41 -2.03 4.43 4.12
CA ARG A 41 -0.83 4.81 3.37
C ARG A 41 -0.30 3.60 2.63
N ILE A 42 0.03 3.81 1.36
CA ILE A 42 0.65 2.83 0.48
C ILE A 42 1.97 3.46 0.06
N VAL A 43 3.08 2.82 0.41
CA VAL A 43 4.43 3.27 0.07
C VAL A 43 4.92 2.42 -1.07
N ILE A 44 5.31 3.07 -2.16
CA ILE A 44 5.88 2.44 -3.36
C ILE A 44 7.30 2.94 -3.59
N ASP A 45 8.12 2.11 -4.21
CA ASP A 45 9.50 2.42 -4.53
C ASP A 45 9.91 1.82 -5.88
N LYS A 46 10.82 2.46 -6.61
CA LYS A 46 11.27 2.03 -7.94
C LYS A 46 12.78 2.21 -8.03
N ASP A 47 13.47 1.30 -8.70
CA ASP A 47 14.89 1.47 -9.00
C ASP A 47 15.06 2.66 -9.95
N GLY A 48 15.74 3.72 -9.48
CA GLY A 48 15.82 5.01 -10.17
C GLY A 48 14.89 6.11 -9.64
N GLY A 49 14.05 5.79 -8.64
CA GLY A 49 13.11 6.73 -8.02
C GLY A 49 11.72 6.75 -8.68
N VAL A 50 10.72 7.11 -7.89
CA VAL A 50 9.33 7.34 -8.33
C VAL A 50 9.15 8.84 -8.54
N ASN A 51 8.62 9.25 -9.69
CA ASN A 51 8.27 10.66 -9.95
C ASN A 51 6.75 10.85 -9.78
N ILE A 52 6.26 12.09 -9.95
CA ILE A 52 4.84 12.40 -9.75
C ILE A 52 3.94 11.95 -10.92
N ASP A 53 4.55 11.60 -12.04
CA ASP A 53 3.88 11.12 -13.25
C ASP A 53 3.79 9.58 -13.30
N ASP A 54 4.50 8.86 -12.40
CA ASP A 54 4.43 7.41 -12.14
C ASP A 54 3.31 7.08 -11.12
#